data_AF-A0A3N5REE7-F1
#
_entry.id   AF-A0A3N5REE7-F1
#
_cell.length_a   1.000
_cell.length_b   1.000
_cell.length_c   1.000
_cell.angle_alpha   90.00
_cell.angle_beta   90.00
_cell.angle_gamma   90.00
#
_symmetry.space_group_name_H-M   'P 1'
#
loop_
_entity.id
_entity.type
_entity.pdbx_description
1 polymer ?
#
loop_
_entity_poly.entity_id
_entity_poly.type
_entity_poly.pdbx_seq_one_letter_code
_entity_poly.pdbx_strand_id
1 'polypeptide(L)' 'MIESQFLYLTTIGWRTGKQHRIEIWYVTHNEKYYIMSERGINAHWVRNINH' A
#
# COMPACT_ATOMS: atom_id res chain seq x y z
N MET A 1 21.01 7.53 -8.27
CA MET A 1 19.95 8.02 -7.37
C MET A 1 19.72 6.95 -6.33
N ILE A 2 19.72 7.29 -5.04
CA ILE A 2 19.39 6.31 -3.99
C ILE A 2 17.87 6.16 -4.00
N GLU A 3 17.36 4.98 -4.36
CA GLU A 3 15.94 4.70 -4.23
C GLU A 3 15.54 4.75 -2.76
N SER A 4 14.44 5.44 -2.45
CA SER A 4 13.86 5.41 -1.10
C SER A 4 13.50 3.98 -0.74
N GLN A 5 13.70 3.58 0.50
CA GLN A 5 13.37 2.23 0.97
C GLN A 5 11.86 2.02 1.20
N PHE A 6 11.08 3.11 1.19
CA PHE A 6 9.65 3.11 1.41
C PHE A 6 8.93 4.06 0.44
N LEU A 7 7.63 3.83 0.26
CA LEU A 7 6.71 4.72 -0.45
C LEU A 7 5.49 5.02 0.41
N TYR A 8 4.69 6.00 -0.02
CA TYR A 8 3.39 6.28 0.57
C TYR A 8 2.27 5.67 -0.26
N LEU A 9 1.53 4.74 0.33
CA LEU A 9 0.30 4.21 -0.26
C LEU A 9 -0.89 4.98 0.28
N THR A 10 -1.65 5.60 -0.62
CA THR A 10 -2.92 6.26 -0.29
C THR A 10 -4.07 5.42 -0.84
N THR A 11 -5.02 5.07 0.03
CA THR A 11 -6.24 4.32 -0.30
C THR A 11 -7.47 5.05 0.21
N ILE A 12 -8.65 4.71 -0.30
CA ILE A 12 -9.93 5.20 0.21
C ILE A 12 -10.58 4.11 1.06
N GLY A 13 -11.00 4.45 2.28
CA GLY A 13 -11.64 3.51 3.18
C GLY A 13 -12.99 3.03 2.65
N TRP A 14 -13.15 1.75 2.33
CA TRP A 14 -14.39 1.24 1.70
C TRP A 14 -15.65 1.46 2.57
N ARG A 15 -15.49 1.54 3.90
CA ARG A 15 -16.60 1.83 4.84
C ARG A 15 -16.81 3.31 5.12
N THR A 16 -15.75 4.11 5.04
CA THR A 16 -15.74 5.48 5.57
C THR A 16 -15.65 6.55 4.48
N GLY A 17 -15.24 6.19 3.26
CA GLY A 17 -14.88 7.11 2.19
C GLY A 17 -13.66 8.00 2.50
N LYS A 18 -13.00 7.78 3.65
CA LYS A 18 -11.89 8.63 4.10
C LYS A 18 -10.58 8.16 3.51
N GLN A 19 -9.70 9.11 3.20
CA GLN A 19 -8.35 8.83 2.79
C GLN A 19 -7.58 8.13 3.93
N HIS A 20 -6.85 7.08 3.58
CA HIS A 20 -5.96 6.34 4.47
C HIS A 20 -4.58 6.27 3.82
N ARG A 21 -3.59 6.87 4.46
CA ARG A 21 -2.19 6.91 3.99
C ARG A 21 -1.32 6.10 4.94
N ILE A 22 -0.48 5.22 4.37
CA ILE A 22 0.52 4.46 5.11
C ILE A 22 1.89 4.62 4.47
N GLU A 23 2.94 4.49 5.28
CA GLU A 23 4.31 4.27 4.82
C GLU A 23 4.54 2.76 4.70
N ILE A 24 5.12 2.31 3.59
CA ILE A 24 5.34 0.89 3.34
C ILE A 24 6.61 0.66 2.52
N TRP A 25 7.35 -0.37 2.91
CA TRP A 25 8.50 -0.87 2.18
C TRP A 25 8.07 -1.49 0.86
N TYR A 26 8.85 -1.28 -0.19
CA TYR A 26 8.56 -1.79 -1.51
C TYR A 26 9.80 -2.39 -2.17
N VAL A 27 9.56 -3.18 -3.21
CA VAL A 27 10.59 -3.61 -4.16
C VAL A 27 10.16 -3.21 -5.57
N THR A 28 11.15 -2.91 -6.42
CA THR A 28 10.92 -2.60 -7.83
C THR A 28 11.22 -3.82 -8.69
N HIS A 29 10.37 -4.08 -9.69
CA HIS A 29 10.64 -5.08 -10.72
C HIS A 29 9.84 -4.75 -11.98
N ASN A 30 10.49 -4.73 -13.14
CA ASN A 30 9.87 -4.39 -14.44
C ASN A 30 9.01 -3.12 -14.39
N GLU A 31 9.58 -2.02 -13.86
CA GLU A 31 8.93 -0.71 -13.74
C GLU A 31 7.66 -0.69 -12.86
N LYS A 32 7.46 -1.74 -12.06
CA LYS A 32 6.34 -1.86 -11.10
C LYS A 32 6.84 -1.84 -9.67
N TYR A 33 6.02 -1.27 -8.80
CA TYR A 33 6.20 -1.27 -7.36
C TYR A 33 5.43 -2.44 -6.75
N TYR A 34 6.13 -3.26 -5.97
CA TYR A 34 5.53 -4.36 -5.22
C TYR A 34 5.65 -4.08 -3.74
N ILE A 35 4.54 -4.22 -3.02
CA ILE A 35 4.45 -4.03 -1.57
C ILE A 35 3.87 -5.31 -0.97
N MET A 36 4.33 -5.68 0.23
CA MET A 36 3.90 -6.91 0.91
C MET A 36 2.98 -6.58 2.09
N SER A 37 1.88 -7.32 2.22
CA SER A 37 1.01 -7.23 3.39
C SER A 37 1.40 -8.30 4.41
N GLU A 38 2.00 -7.89 5.53
CA GLU A 38 2.29 -8.79 6.65
C GLU A 38 1.02 -9.47 7.21
N ARG A 39 -0.14 -8.80 7.11
CA ARG A 39 -1.44 -9.30 7.57
C ARG A 39 -2.27 -9.92 6.45
N GLY A 40 -1.69 -10.14 5.27
CA GLY A 40 -2.42 -10.62 4.09
C GLY A 40 -3.67 -9.77 3.79
N ILE A 41 -4.79 -10.44 3.53
CA ILE A 41 -6.08 -9.79 3.22
C ILE A 41 -6.72 -9.03 4.39
N ASN A 42 -6.18 -9.18 5.61
CA ASN A 42 -6.70 -8.51 6.79
C ASN A 42 -6.12 -7.11 7.01
N ALA A 43 -5.08 -6.72 6.26
CA ALA A 43 -4.58 -5.36 6.31
C ALA A 43 -5.64 -4.37 5.79
N HIS A 44 -5.82 -3.26 6.52
CA HIS A 44 -6.82 -2.25 6.18
C HIS A 44 -6.66 -1.71 4.75
N TRP A 45 -5.43 -1.43 4.32
CA TRP A 45 -5.15 -0.94 2.97
C TRP A 45 -5.44 -2.01 1.89
N VAL A 46 -5.23 -3.30 2.18
CA VAL A 46 -5.59 -4.39 1.24
C VAL A 46 -7.10 -4.49 1.09
N ARG A 47 -7.85 -4.40 2.19
CA ARG A 47 -9.31 -4.40 2.16
C ARG A 47 -9.88 -3.19 1.41
N ASN A 48 -9.23 -2.02 1.56
CA ASN A 48 -9.58 -0.82 0.81
C ASN A 48 -9.39 -0.98 -0.71
N ILE A 49 -8.41 -1.78 -1.17
CA ILE A 49 -8.14 -2.00 -2.61
C ILE A 49 -9.08 -3.06 -3.20
N ASN A 50 -9.46 -4.06 -2.41
CA ASN A 50 -10.29 -5.18 -2.89
C ASN A 50 -11.80 -4.87 -2.96
N HIS A 51 -12.25 -3.71 -2.48
CA HIS A 51 -13.64 -3.23 -2.59
C HIS A 51 -13.70 -2.11 -3.62
#